data_AF-A0A1U7UQQ2-F1
#
_entry.id   AF-A0A1U7UQQ2-F1
#
_cell.length_a   1.000
_cell.length_b   1.000
_cell.length_c   1.000
_cell.angle_alpha   90.00
_cell.angle_beta   90.00
_cell.angle_gamma   90.00
#
_symmetry.space_group_name_H-M   'P 1'
#
loop_
_entity.id
_entity.type
_entity.pdbx_description
1 polymer ?
#
loop_
_entity_poly.entity_id
_entity_poly.type
_entity_poly.pdbx_seq_one_letter_code
_entity_poly.pdbx_strand_id
1 'polypeptide(L)'
;MKRAHGKDVGYVKAWHAIQKGCVLLVVVTKDANNQIFPIAFGVADSENNESYEWYFRELRKAIGIRKDLMFLSDRHKAIANGIAKVFPECYHEFDDFMSQIAVVDKKTFNYLMEEPPGRWARSHYPRQLYDMLKTNIVESMNNVLRRARELPLLTMMDFIQEKLQSWFYERRTTAEGIFREISNWAEATLEEKIKPTFKFRVLPIDRLKFNVKEGGMEFIVDLDKRTCDCSKFQLDEIPCEHAIAAIGSIYQKTSAFCSTYYSRDFWLKTYGGQVNSIGDSTIWVIPDNVK
;
A
#
# COMPACT_ATOMS: atom_id res chain seq x y z
N MET A 1 -18.90 -0.74 11.79
CA MET A 1 -17.49 -0.73 11.35
C MET A 1 -16.61 -0.26 12.51
N LYS A 2 -15.70 -1.10 13.03
CA LYS A 2 -14.74 -0.69 14.07
C LYS A 2 -13.57 0.05 13.39
N ARG A 3 -13.12 1.16 13.98
CA ARG A 3 -12.01 1.99 13.49
C ARG A 3 -10.74 1.16 13.36
N ALA A 4 -10.12 1.16 12.18
CA ALA A 4 -8.79 0.61 11.98
C ALA A 4 -7.76 1.48 12.72
N HIS A 5 -7.41 1.09 13.94
CA HIS A 5 -6.30 1.68 14.68
C HIS A 5 -4.98 1.18 14.08
N GLY A 6 -4.36 2.02 13.25
CA GLY A 6 -3.05 1.79 12.64
C GLY A 6 -2.89 2.56 11.34
N LYS A 7 -2.21 3.71 11.40
CA LYS A 7 -1.54 4.38 10.26
C LYS A 7 -0.32 3.50 9.92
N ASP A 8 -0.02 3.08 8.69
CA ASP A 8 -0.10 3.75 7.39
C ASP A 8 -0.69 2.81 6.33
N VAL A 9 -1.71 3.26 5.62
CA VAL A 9 -2.13 2.65 4.36
C VAL A 9 -1.67 3.67 3.32
N GLY A 10 -0.40 3.58 2.91
CA GLY A 10 0.18 4.51 1.93
C GLY A 10 -0.41 4.33 0.54
N TYR A 11 -1.17 3.25 0.30
CA TYR A 11 -1.76 2.98 -1.00
C TYR A 11 -3.04 2.14 -0.93
N VAL A 12 -3.97 2.44 -1.83
CA VAL A 12 -5.20 1.69 -2.06
C VAL A 12 -5.28 1.37 -3.55
N LYS A 13 -5.46 0.09 -3.91
CA LYS A 13 -5.84 -0.28 -5.28
C LYS A 13 -7.34 -0.49 -5.39
N ALA A 14 -8.02 0.40 -6.13
CA ALA A 14 -9.45 0.34 -6.42
C ALA A 14 -9.69 -0.33 -7.78
N TRP A 15 -10.54 -1.36 -7.81
CA TRP A 15 -10.90 -2.09 -9.03
C TRP A 15 -12.37 -2.52 -8.99
N HIS A 16 -12.94 -2.76 -10.17
CA HIS A 16 -14.33 -3.16 -10.37
C HIS A 16 -14.43 -4.57 -10.95
N ALA A 17 -15.38 -5.35 -10.46
CA ALA A 17 -15.75 -6.62 -11.06
C ALA A 17 -17.19 -6.58 -11.56
N ILE A 18 -17.37 -6.85 -12.84
CA ILE A 18 -18.70 -7.00 -13.43
C ILE A 18 -19.31 -8.30 -12.89
N GLN A 19 -20.40 -8.16 -12.14
CA GLN A 19 -21.34 -9.23 -11.81
C GLN A 19 -22.58 -9.02 -12.67
N LYS A 20 -23.36 -10.08 -12.95
CA LYS A 20 -24.59 -9.94 -13.74
C LYS A 20 -25.55 -8.95 -13.06
N GLY A 21 -25.60 -7.71 -13.56
CA GLY A 21 -26.49 -6.64 -13.11
C GLY A 21 -25.95 -5.71 -12.01
N CYS A 22 -24.70 -5.88 -11.54
CA CYS A 22 -24.10 -4.97 -10.56
C CYS A 22 -22.56 -4.96 -10.64
N VAL A 23 -21.94 -4.06 -9.87
CA VAL A 23 -20.50 -3.79 -9.87
C VAL A 23 -19.95 -4.00 -8.46
N LEU A 24 -18.99 -4.92 -8.32
CA LEU A 24 -18.24 -5.10 -7.09
C LEU A 24 -17.02 -4.19 -7.08
N LEU A 25 -16.99 -3.23 -6.17
CA LEU A 25 -15.88 -2.31 -5.93
C LEU A 25 -15.02 -2.85 -4.78
N VAL A 26 -13.73 -3.00 -5.02
CA VAL A 26 -12.80 -3.53 -4.02
C VAL A 26 -11.59 -2.63 -3.87
N VAL A 27 -11.24 -2.35 -2.62
CA VAL A 27 -10.07 -1.58 -2.21
C VAL A 27 -9.17 -2.46 -1.38
N VAL A 28 -7.95 -2.68 -1.88
CA VAL A 28 -6.93 -3.54 -1.25
C VAL A 28 -5.62 -2.78 -1.02
N THR A 29 -4.88 -3.20 -0.01
CA THR A 29 -3.47 -2.84 0.27
C THR A 29 -2.69 -4.12 0.56
N LYS A 30 -1.40 -4.03 0.90
CA LYS A 30 -0.71 -5.12 1.59
C LYS A 30 -0.62 -4.88 3.08
N ASP A 31 -0.35 -5.96 3.81
CA ASP A 31 0.02 -5.91 5.21
C ASP A 31 1.55 -5.90 5.40
N ALA A 32 1.96 -5.91 6.67
CA ALA A 32 3.35 -5.97 7.11
C ALA A 32 4.12 -7.19 6.55
N ASN A 33 3.43 -8.26 6.18
CA ASN A 33 4.00 -9.50 5.68
C ASN A 33 3.87 -9.63 4.15
N ASN A 34 3.64 -8.50 3.45
CA ASN A 34 3.51 -8.43 2.00
C ASN A 34 2.34 -9.27 1.43
N GLN A 35 1.32 -9.55 2.25
CA GLN A 35 0.12 -10.29 1.86
C GLN A 35 -1.02 -9.32 1.53
N ILE A 36 -1.94 -9.72 0.65
CA ILE A 36 -3.10 -8.90 0.26
C ILE A 36 -4.01 -8.67 1.46
N PHE A 37 -4.26 -7.42 1.80
CA PHE A 37 -5.19 -6.99 2.84
C PHE A 37 -6.35 -6.20 2.23
N PRO A 38 -7.57 -6.78 2.20
CA PRO A 38 -8.76 -6.05 1.78
C PRO A 38 -9.15 -5.00 2.83
N ILE A 39 -9.36 -3.77 2.39
CA ILE A 39 -9.77 -2.65 3.24
C ILE A 39 -11.29 -2.47 3.19
N ALA A 40 -11.86 -2.49 1.98
CA ALA A 40 -13.28 -2.26 1.79
C ALA A 40 -13.82 -2.98 0.55
N PHE A 41 -15.08 -3.40 0.65
CA PHE A 41 -15.89 -3.91 -0.44
C PHE A 41 -17.14 -3.04 -0.57
N GLY A 42 -17.59 -2.82 -1.79
CA GLY A 42 -18.81 -2.07 -2.10
C GLY A 42 -19.52 -2.69 -3.28
N VAL A 43 -20.84 -2.60 -3.32
CA VAL A 43 -21.66 -3.09 -4.42
C VAL A 43 -22.46 -1.91 -4.94
N ALA A 44 -22.33 -1.65 -6.23
CA ALA A 44 -23.05 -0.59 -6.93
C ALA A 44 -23.85 -1.15 -8.10
N ASP A 45 -24.81 -0.39 -8.58
CA ASP A 45 -25.67 -0.74 -9.71
C ASP A 45 -24.92 -0.64 -11.06
N SER A 46 -24.01 0.32 -11.22
CA SER A 46 -23.25 0.53 -12.45
C SER A 46 -21.95 1.33 -12.26
N GLU A 47 -21.08 1.29 -13.29
CA GLU A 47 -19.77 1.97 -13.33
C GLU A 47 -19.92 3.45 -13.70
N ASN A 48 -20.53 4.23 -12.82
CA ASN A 48 -20.79 5.65 -13.04
C ASN A 48 -20.16 6.54 -11.95
N ASN A 49 -20.13 7.86 -12.18
CA ASN A 49 -19.54 8.83 -11.25
C ASN A 49 -20.19 8.78 -9.86
N GLU A 50 -21.51 8.61 -9.77
CA GLU A 50 -22.25 8.59 -8.51
C GLU A 50 -21.89 7.36 -7.67
N SER A 51 -21.77 6.19 -8.29
CA SER A 51 -21.35 4.93 -7.65
C SER A 51 -19.95 5.02 -7.06
N TYR A 52 -18.97 5.51 -7.84
CA TYR A 52 -17.60 5.67 -7.34
C TYR A 52 -17.52 6.74 -6.26
N GLU A 53 -18.23 7.87 -6.42
CA GLU A 53 -18.25 8.92 -5.40
C GLU A 53 -18.86 8.41 -4.08
N TRP A 54 -19.99 7.71 -4.13
CA TRP A 54 -20.59 7.08 -2.95
C TRP A 54 -19.60 6.14 -2.27
N TYR A 55 -18.99 5.24 -3.04
CA TYR A 55 -18.05 4.26 -2.51
C TYR A 55 -16.83 4.93 -1.85
N PHE A 56 -16.24 5.95 -2.50
CA PHE A 56 -15.12 6.69 -1.93
C PHE A 56 -15.54 7.50 -0.71
N ARG A 57 -16.77 8.02 -0.62
CA ARG A 57 -17.28 8.70 0.58
C ARG A 57 -17.37 7.74 1.76
N GLU A 58 -17.90 6.53 1.56
CA GLU A 58 -17.94 5.50 2.60
C GLU A 58 -16.53 5.03 2.98
N LEU A 59 -15.64 4.87 2.01
CA LEU A 59 -14.23 4.58 2.26
C LEU A 59 -13.59 5.67 3.14
N ARG A 60 -13.79 6.95 2.80
CA ARG A 60 -13.24 8.10 3.56
C ARG A 60 -13.75 8.12 4.99
N LYS A 61 -15.02 7.80 5.22
CA LYS A 61 -15.58 7.65 6.58
C LYS A 61 -14.89 6.53 7.36
N ALA A 62 -14.57 5.42 6.71
CA ALA A 62 -13.95 4.25 7.34
C ALA A 62 -12.45 4.44 7.65
N ILE A 63 -11.66 4.96 6.70
CA ILE A 63 -10.20 5.07 6.82
C ILE A 63 -9.71 6.43 7.32
N GLY A 64 -10.59 7.43 7.29
CA GLY A 64 -10.28 8.83 7.60
C GLY A 64 -9.44 9.51 6.51
N ILE A 65 -8.99 10.73 6.80
CA ILE A 65 -7.98 11.43 5.99
C ILE A 65 -6.61 11.01 6.52
N ARG A 66 -5.74 10.55 5.63
CA ARG A 66 -4.37 10.16 5.98
C ARG A 66 -3.39 10.96 5.16
N LYS A 67 -2.38 11.51 5.85
CA LYS A 67 -1.21 12.10 5.21
C LYS A 67 -0.52 10.98 4.44
N ASP A 68 -0.20 11.22 3.17
CA ASP A 68 0.52 10.29 2.29
C ASP A 68 -0.28 9.06 1.81
N LEU A 69 -1.63 9.08 1.92
CA LEU A 69 -2.46 8.09 1.24
C LEU A 69 -2.43 8.33 -0.27
N MET A 70 -2.15 7.28 -1.04
CA MET A 70 -2.21 7.32 -2.50
C MET A 70 -3.23 6.31 -3.04
N PHE A 71 -3.86 6.62 -4.17
CA PHE A 71 -4.68 5.67 -4.90
C PHE A 71 -3.95 5.21 -6.16
N LEU A 72 -3.76 3.89 -6.29
CA LEU A 72 -3.42 3.28 -7.56
C LEU A 72 -4.73 2.76 -8.15
N SER A 73 -5.15 3.24 -9.31
CA SER A 73 -6.43 2.79 -9.89
C SER A 73 -6.29 2.51 -11.37
N ASP A 74 -7.23 1.74 -11.91
CA ASP A 74 -7.37 1.64 -13.35
C ASP A 74 -7.72 3.01 -13.93
N ARG A 75 -7.31 3.26 -15.18
CA ARG A 75 -7.48 4.57 -15.87
C ARG A 75 -8.94 4.89 -16.24
N HIS A 76 -9.90 4.41 -15.46
CA HIS A 76 -11.31 4.71 -15.64
C HIS A 76 -11.61 6.12 -15.12
N LYS A 77 -12.09 7.00 -16.00
CA LYS A 77 -12.29 8.44 -15.70
C LYS A 77 -13.19 8.67 -14.49
N ALA A 78 -14.22 7.84 -14.30
CA ALA A 78 -15.12 7.99 -13.16
C ALA A 78 -14.44 7.67 -11.82
N ILE A 79 -13.43 6.78 -11.81
CA ILE A 79 -12.62 6.51 -10.62
C ILE A 79 -11.76 7.73 -10.29
N ALA A 80 -11.07 8.28 -11.28
CA ALA A 80 -10.24 9.48 -11.11
C ALA A 80 -11.07 10.66 -10.59
N ASN A 81 -12.25 10.89 -11.17
CA ASN A 81 -13.18 11.94 -10.72
C ASN A 81 -13.64 11.72 -9.26
N GLY A 82 -13.98 10.48 -8.91
CA GLY A 82 -14.40 10.12 -7.55
C GLY A 82 -13.27 10.36 -6.53
N ILE A 83 -12.03 9.98 -6.86
CA ILE A 83 -10.86 10.24 -6.02
C ILE A 83 -10.59 11.74 -5.91
N ALA A 84 -10.56 12.48 -7.03
CA ALA A 84 -10.33 13.93 -7.01
C ALA A 84 -11.37 14.67 -6.14
N LYS A 85 -12.63 14.24 -6.22
CA LYS A 85 -13.73 14.86 -5.47
C LYS A 85 -13.74 14.48 -3.99
N VAL A 86 -13.45 13.23 -3.66
CA VAL A 86 -13.60 12.71 -2.29
C VAL A 86 -12.27 12.70 -1.52
N PHE A 87 -11.14 12.54 -2.18
CA PHE A 87 -9.79 12.57 -1.61
C PHE A 87 -8.91 13.58 -2.37
N PRO A 88 -9.27 14.88 -2.39
CA PRO A 88 -8.48 15.90 -3.09
C PRO A 88 -7.03 15.97 -2.60
N GLU A 89 -6.77 15.51 -1.37
CA GLU A 89 -5.44 15.47 -0.75
C GLU A 89 -4.55 14.33 -1.27
N CYS A 90 -5.17 13.30 -1.86
CA CYS A 90 -4.50 12.12 -2.43
C CYS A 90 -4.43 12.16 -3.96
N TYR A 91 -5.16 13.10 -4.58
CA TYR A 91 -5.15 13.28 -6.02
C TYR A 91 -3.83 13.92 -6.42
N HIS A 92 -3.00 13.19 -7.18
CA HIS A 92 -1.78 13.76 -7.73
C HIS A 92 -2.11 14.46 -9.05
N GLU A 93 -2.52 15.71 -8.91
CA GLU A 93 -2.78 16.75 -9.91
C GLU A 93 -1.63 16.99 -10.93
N PHE A 94 -0.53 16.25 -10.85
CA PHE A 94 0.67 16.48 -11.67
C PHE A 94 0.41 16.27 -13.15
N ASP A 95 -0.22 15.16 -13.56
CA ASP A 95 -0.45 14.88 -14.97
C ASP A 95 -1.44 15.88 -15.59
N ASP A 96 -2.41 16.35 -14.80
CA ASP A 96 -3.36 17.38 -15.22
C ASP A 96 -2.68 18.75 -15.33
N PHE A 97 -1.81 19.14 -14.38
CA PHE A 97 -1.04 20.38 -14.46
C PHE A 97 0.02 20.34 -15.58
N MET A 98 0.71 19.22 -15.77
CA MET A 98 1.68 19.07 -16.86
C MET A 98 1.00 19.12 -18.23
N SER A 99 -0.20 18.54 -18.35
CA SER A 99 -1.02 18.64 -19.55
C SER A 99 -1.49 20.08 -19.80
N GLN A 100 -1.87 20.83 -18.76
CA GLN A 100 -2.24 22.24 -18.88
C GLN A 100 -1.03 23.13 -19.23
N ILE A 101 0.14 22.87 -18.64
CA ILE A 101 1.39 23.59 -18.95
C ILE A 101 1.81 23.33 -20.40
N ALA A 102 1.70 22.09 -20.89
CA ALA A 102 2.00 21.75 -22.29
C ALA A 102 1.10 22.50 -23.29
N VAL A 103 -0.14 22.79 -22.90
CA VAL A 103 -1.10 23.54 -23.72
C VAL A 103 -0.79 25.04 -23.73
N VAL A 104 -0.39 25.61 -22.58
CA VAL A 104 -0.14 27.06 -22.44
C VAL A 104 1.26 27.46 -22.90
N ASP A 105 2.28 26.69 -22.53
CA ASP A 105 3.67 26.93 -22.92
C ASP A 105 4.47 25.62 -23.01
N LYS A 106 4.52 25.12 -24.24
CA LYS A 106 5.24 23.90 -24.59
C LYS A 106 6.74 24.00 -24.34
N LYS A 107 7.34 25.20 -24.36
CA LYS A 107 8.79 25.36 -24.13
C LYS A 107 9.13 25.18 -22.65
N THR A 108 8.32 25.75 -21.76
CA THR A 108 8.43 25.52 -20.31
C THR A 108 8.13 24.07 -19.93
N PHE A 109 7.14 23.42 -20.56
CA PHE A 109 6.91 21.97 -20.40
C PHE A 109 8.17 21.16 -20.77
N ASN A 110 8.77 21.46 -21.93
CA ASN A 110 9.96 20.75 -22.38
C ASN A 110 11.13 20.93 -21.41
N TYR A 111 11.38 22.17 -20.92
CA TYR A 111 12.42 22.47 -19.94
C TYR A 111 12.20 21.75 -18.59
N LEU A 112 10.97 21.75 -18.07
CA LEU A 112 10.64 21.04 -16.83
C LEU A 112 10.85 19.53 -16.97
N MET A 113 10.64 18.98 -18.17
CA MET A 113 10.86 17.57 -18.49
C MET A 113 12.31 17.22 -18.85
N GLU A 114 13.25 18.17 -18.86
CA GLU A 114 14.69 17.92 -19.09
C GLU A 114 15.33 17.16 -17.91
N GLU A 115 14.92 17.43 -16.66
CA GLU A 115 15.26 16.59 -15.51
C GLU A 115 14.12 15.62 -15.16
N PRO A 116 14.41 14.39 -14.72
CA PRO A 116 13.36 13.44 -14.33
C PRO A 116 12.47 13.99 -13.20
N PRO A 117 11.13 13.93 -13.33
CA PRO A 117 10.19 14.40 -12.30
C PRO A 117 10.44 13.80 -10.91
N GLY A 118 10.96 12.57 -10.83
CA GLY A 118 11.39 11.96 -9.57
C GLY A 118 12.60 12.60 -8.90
N ARG A 119 13.20 13.65 -9.47
CA ARG A 119 14.26 14.46 -8.84
C ARG A 119 13.77 15.82 -8.35
N TRP A 120 12.61 16.30 -8.83
CA TRP A 120 12.14 17.67 -8.57
C TRP A 120 10.64 17.80 -8.28
N ALA A 121 9.80 16.84 -8.67
CA ALA A 121 8.35 16.83 -8.44
C ALA A 121 7.96 15.81 -7.37
N ARG A 122 7.37 16.30 -6.27
CA ARG A 122 6.99 15.49 -5.11
C ARG A 122 5.80 14.54 -5.35
N SER A 123 4.93 14.83 -6.32
CA SER A 123 3.93 13.89 -6.86
C SER A 123 4.57 12.70 -7.60
N HIS A 124 5.76 12.91 -8.14
CA HIS A 124 6.67 11.87 -8.66
C HIS A 124 7.73 11.45 -7.63
N TYR A 125 7.63 11.94 -6.39
CA TYR A 125 8.43 11.48 -5.25
C TYR A 125 7.58 11.14 -4.02
N PRO A 126 6.88 10.00 -4.01
CA PRO A 126 6.28 9.48 -2.79
C PRO A 126 7.01 8.20 -2.33
N ARG A 127 7.37 8.16 -1.04
CA ARG A 127 7.75 6.94 -0.32
C ARG A 127 6.67 5.85 -0.54
N GLN A 128 7.09 4.58 -0.51
CA GLN A 128 6.28 3.35 -0.51
C GLN A 128 5.79 2.74 -1.84
N LEU A 129 6.38 3.07 -3.01
CA LEU A 129 5.87 2.53 -4.29
C LEU A 129 6.74 1.54 -5.06
N TYR A 130 8.02 1.40 -4.73
CA TYR A 130 8.92 0.62 -5.58
C TYR A 130 8.54 -0.87 -5.65
N ASP A 131 8.13 -1.45 -4.52
CA ASP A 131 7.75 -2.87 -4.47
C ASP A 131 6.28 -3.14 -4.86
N MET A 132 5.39 -2.14 -4.74
CA MET A 132 3.98 -2.27 -5.09
C MET A 132 3.71 -2.22 -6.59
N LEU A 133 4.45 -1.41 -7.36
CA LEU A 133 4.37 -1.40 -8.83
C LEU A 133 4.79 -2.74 -9.44
N LYS A 134 5.59 -3.54 -8.72
CA LYS A 134 5.99 -4.89 -9.15
C LYS A 134 4.94 -5.96 -8.87
N THR A 135 4.09 -5.77 -7.87
CA THR A 135 3.17 -6.82 -7.41
C THR A 135 1.77 -6.65 -7.95
N ASN A 136 1.27 -7.69 -8.61
CA ASN A 136 -0.06 -7.71 -9.17
C ASN A 136 -1.15 -8.03 -8.13
N ILE A 137 -1.28 -7.13 -7.15
CA ILE A 137 -2.18 -7.31 -6.01
C ILE A 137 -3.65 -7.40 -6.46
N VAL A 138 -4.02 -6.63 -7.48
CA VAL A 138 -5.37 -6.68 -8.04
C VAL A 138 -5.61 -7.97 -8.80
N GLU A 139 -4.69 -8.44 -9.65
CA GLU A 139 -4.89 -9.76 -10.29
C GLU A 139 -5.00 -10.87 -9.25
N SER A 140 -4.20 -10.79 -8.18
CA SER A 140 -4.25 -11.80 -7.12
C SER A 140 -5.59 -11.76 -6.38
N MET A 141 -6.14 -10.56 -6.08
CA MET A 141 -7.49 -10.43 -5.51
C MET A 141 -8.58 -10.88 -6.50
N ASN A 142 -8.42 -10.58 -7.79
CA ASN A 142 -9.34 -10.99 -8.85
C ASN A 142 -9.39 -12.51 -9.00
N ASN A 143 -8.26 -13.18 -8.78
CA ASN A 143 -8.15 -14.63 -8.76
C ASN A 143 -8.86 -15.22 -7.54
N VAL A 144 -8.71 -14.62 -6.35
CA VAL A 144 -9.43 -15.02 -5.13
C VAL A 144 -10.94 -14.92 -5.34
N LEU A 145 -11.40 -13.82 -5.93
CA LEU A 145 -12.82 -13.55 -6.17
C LEU A 145 -13.36 -14.18 -7.46
N ARG A 146 -12.54 -14.87 -8.25
CA ARG A 146 -12.90 -15.29 -9.61
C ARG A 146 -14.22 -16.07 -9.66
N ARG A 147 -14.35 -17.09 -8.82
CA ARG A 147 -15.57 -17.91 -8.75
C ARG A 147 -16.72 -17.18 -8.06
N ALA A 148 -16.41 -16.38 -7.05
CA ALA A 148 -17.43 -15.68 -6.26
C ALA A 148 -18.26 -14.69 -7.11
N ARG A 149 -17.64 -14.10 -8.13
CA ARG A 149 -18.30 -13.14 -9.06
C ARG A 149 -19.36 -13.77 -9.96
N GLU A 150 -19.33 -15.09 -10.13
CA GLU A 150 -20.32 -15.82 -10.91
C GLU A 150 -21.54 -16.22 -10.06
N LEU A 151 -21.46 -16.05 -8.73
CA LEU A 151 -22.50 -16.42 -7.79
C LEU A 151 -23.54 -15.29 -7.65
N PRO A 152 -24.76 -15.59 -7.12
CA PRO A 152 -25.69 -14.57 -6.67
C PRO A 152 -25.07 -13.65 -5.62
N LEU A 153 -25.56 -12.40 -5.53
CA LEU A 153 -25.00 -11.37 -4.66
C LEU A 153 -24.82 -11.82 -3.21
N LEU A 154 -25.85 -12.42 -2.61
CA LEU A 154 -25.79 -12.88 -1.22
C LEU A 154 -24.71 -13.94 -1.03
N THR A 155 -24.67 -14.96 -1.91
CA THR A 155 -23.65 -16.02 -1.86
C THR A 155 -22.23 -15.48 -2.10
N MET A 156 -22.08 -14.44 -2.92
CA MET A 156 -20.80 -13.76 -3.10
C MET A 156 -20.37 -13.04 -1.81
N MET A 157 -21.29 -12.38 -1.11
CA MET A 157 -21.00 -11.74 0.17
C MET A 157 -20.61 -12.77 1.23
N ASP A 158 -21.32 -13.90 1.30
CA ASP A 158 -20.98 -15.01 2.20
C ASP A 158 -19.57 -15.54 1.92
N PHE A 159 -19.23 -15.76 0.65
CA PHE A 159 -17.88 -16.18 0.26
C PHE A 159 -16.80 -15.16 0.68
N ILE A 160 -17.04 -13.87 0.46
CA ILE A 160 -16.10 -12.80 0.85
C ILE A 160 -15.92 -12.84 2.36
N GLN A 161 -17.01 -12.96 3.12
CA GLN A 161 -16.98 -13.03 4.57
C GLN A 161 -16.19 -14.25 5.08
N GLU A 162 -16.46 -15.44 4.57
CA GLU A 162 -15.73 -16.67 4.92
C GLU A 162 -14.24 -16.54 4.63
N LYS A 163 -13.89 -15.95 3.49
CA LYS A 163 -12.48 -15.71 3.12
C LYS A 163 -11.80 -14.73 4.06
N LEU A 164 -12.45 -13.63 4.39
CA LEU A 164 -11.91 -12.66 5.34
C LEU A 164 -11.75 -13.29 6.73
N GLN A 165 -12.70 -14.11 7.18
CA GLN A 165 -12.63 -14.80 8.47
C GLN A 165 -11.43 -15.76 8.53
N SER A 166 -11.24 -16.60 7.51
CA SER A 166 -10.08 -17.51 7.41
C SER A 166 -8.76 -16.71 7.38
N TRP A 167 -8.66 -15.67 6.55
CA TRP A 167 -7.45 -14.85 6.47
C TRP A 167 -7.11 -14.15 7.78
N PHE A 168 -8.11 -13.57 8.47
CA PHE A 168 -7.87 -12.90 9.74
C PHE A 168 -7.41 -13.88 10.82
N TYR A 169 -8.00 -15.08 10.87
CA TYR A 169 -7.58 -16.12 11.79
C TYR A 169 -6.15 -16.61 11.50
N GLU A 170 -5.90 -17.11 10.28
CA GLU A 170 -4.61 -17.70 9.89
C GLU A 170 -3.44 -16.72 10.05
N ARG A 171 -3.63 -15.46 9.63
CA ARG A 171 -2.58 -14.44 9.68
C ARG A 171 -2.33 -13.96 11.10
N ARG A 172 -3.36 -13.85 11.94
CA ARG A 172 -3.18 -13.58 13.38
C ARG A 172 -2.40 -14.70 14.05
N THR A 173 -2.82 -15.95 13.87
CA THR A 173 -2.14 -17.12 14.45
C THR A 173 -0.68 -17.20 13.99
N THR A 174 -0.41 -16.90 12.72
CA THR A 174 0.96 -16.81 12.20
C THR A 174 1.76 -15.71 12.90
N ALA A 175 1.20 -14.50 13.02
CA ALA A 175 1.87 -13.38 13.68
C ALA A 175 2.07 -13.63 15.20
N GLU A 176 1.16 -14.33 15.85
CA GLU A 176 1.27 -14.73 17.27
C GLU A 176 2.42 -15.72 17.47
N GLY A 177 2.58 -16.68 16.56
CA GLY A 177 3.58 -17.75 16.64
C GLY A 177 5.01 -17.35 16.29
N ILE A 178 5.26 -16.14 15.74
CA ILE A 178 6.62 -15.67 15.46
C ILE A 178 7.26 -15.01 16.69
N PHE A 179 8.54 -15.28 16.91
CA PHE A 179 9.36 -14.66 17.98
C PHE A 179 10.21 -13.48 17.48
N ARG A 180 10.21 -13.23 16.17
CA ARG A 180 10.98 -12.14 15.55
C ARG A 180 10.28 -10.79 15.76
N GLU A 181 11.05 -9.70 15.65
CA GLU A 181 10.56 -8.33 15.88
C GLU A 181 9.75 -7.78 14.71
N ILE A 182 10.04 -8.26 13.50
CA ILE A 182 9.34 -7.87 12.26
C ILE A 182 8.71 -9.10 11.59
N SER A 183 7.90 -8.87 10.55
CA SER A 183 7.20 -9.91 9.81
C SER A 183 8.15 -10.91 9.13
N ASN A 184 7.65 -12.12 8.83
CA ASN A 184 8.42 -13.16 8.15
C ASN A 184 8.97 -12.69 6.79
N TRP A 185 8.15 -11.95 6.03
CA TRP A 185 8.57 -11.41 4.75
C TRP A 185 9.67 -10.37 4.89
N ALA A 186 9.56 -9.44 5.85
CA ALA A 186 10.57 -8.40 6.03
C ALA A 186 11.92 -9.01 6.49
N GLU A 187 11.88 -10.01 7.37
CA GLU A 187 13.05 -10.80 7.76
C GLU A 187 13.71 -11.49 6.56
N ALA A 188 12.93 -12.25 5.78
CA ALA A 188 13.44 -12.94 4.59
C ALA A 188 14.03 -11.95 3.57
N THR A 189 13.40 -10.78 3.41
CA THR A 189 13.87 -9.70 2.53
C THR A 189 15.24 -9.16 2.99
N LEU A 190 15.42 -8.97 4.29
CA LEU A 190 16.72 -8.55 4.84
C LEU A 190 17.78 -9.64 4.64
N GLU A 191 17.46 -10.90 4.94
CA GLU A 191 18.37 -12.05 4.78
C GLU A 191 18.86 -12.19 3.32
N GLU A 192 17.97 -12.03 2.35
CA GLU A 192 18.32 -12.07 0.93
C GLU A 192 19.30 -10.93 0.55
N LYS A 193 19.03 -9.73 1.06
CA LYS A 193 19.83 -8.52 0.79
C LYS A 193 21.20 -8.51 1.49
N ILE A 194 21.48 -9.44 2.40
CA ILE A 194 22.78 -9.52 3.09
C ILE A 194 23.90 -10.01 2.15
N LYS A 195 23.64 -11.00 1.29
CA LYS A 195 24.71 -11.63 0.47
C LYS A 195 25.49 -10.65 -0.42
N PRO A 196 24.85 -9.67 -1.10
CA PRO A 196 25.58 -8.68 -1.89
C PRO A 196 26.52 -7.79 -1.06
N THR A 197 26.18 -7.54 0.21
CA THR A 197 26.88 -6.55 1.06
C THR A 197 28.33 -6.91 1.36
N PHE A 198 28.69 -8.19 1.31
CA PHE A 198 30.07 -8.65 1.53
C PHE A 198 31.07 -8.10 0.50
N LYS A 199 30.59 -7.61 -0.65
CA LYS A 199 31.41 -7.01 -1.70
C LYS A 199 31.57 -5.50 -1.55
N PHE A 200 30.84 -4.88 -0.63
CA PHE A 200 30.80 -3.43 -0.51
C PHE A 200 31.92 -2.93 0.39
N ARG A 201 32.47 -1.77 0.05
CA ARG A 201 33.43 -1.08 0.92
C ARG A 201 32.70 0.03 1.67
N VAL A 202 32.58 -0.13 2.98
CA VAL A 202 31.94 0.86 3.86
C VAL A 202 33.00 1.79 4.42
N LEU A 203 32.82 3.09 4.24
CA LEU A 203 33.71 4.14 4.75
C LEU A 203 32.90 5.07 5.67
N PRO A 204 33.14 5.05 6.98
CA PRO A 204 32.48 5.97 7.91
C PRO A 204 32.79 7.42 7.56
N ILE A 205 31.74 8.25 7.49
CA ILE A 205 31.84 9.72 7.42
C ILE A 205 31.62 10.32 8.81
N ASP A 206 30.66 9.76 9.56
CA ASP A 206 30.30 10.12 10.93
C ASP A 206 29.73 8.87 11.64
N ARG A 207 29.32 8.98 12.90
CA ARG A 207 28.80 7.88 13.73
C ARG A 207 27.69 7.07 13.05
N LEU A 208 26.77 7.72 12.35
CA LEU A 208 25.62 7.10 11.68
C LEU A 208 25.57 7.43 10.18
N LYS A 209 26.66 7.97 9.61
CA LYS A 209 26.72 8.37 8.21
C LYS A 209 27.91 7.73 7.52
N PHE A 210 27.68 7.14 6.35
CA PHE A 210 28.65 6.30 5.65
C PHE A 210 28.66 6.60 4.15
N ASN A 211 29.83 6.49 3.54
CA ASN A 211 29.95 6.31 2.10
C ASN A 211 30.14 4.82 1.82
N VAL A 212 29.20 4.22 1.09
CA VAL A 212 29.26 2.80 0.70
C VAL A 212 29.61 2.71 -0.77
N LYS A 213 30.73 2.05 -1.08
CA LYS A 213 31.17 1.82 -2.47
C LYS A 213 30.70 0.47 -2.97
N GLU A 214 30.04 0.48 -4.12
CA GLU A 214 29.55 -0.70 -4.84
C GLU A 214 29.91 -0.57 -6.32
N GLY A 215 30.71 -1.49 -6.85
CA GLY A 215 30.96 -1.57 -8.30
C GLY A 215 31.51 -0.29 -8.94
N GLY A 216 32.24 0.54 -8.19
CA GLY A 216 32.76 1.84 -8.65
C GLY A 216 31.81 3.03 -8.45
N MET A 217 30.57 2.79 -8.01
CA MET A 217 29.64 3.83 -7.57
C MET A 217 29.79 4.07 -6.06
N GLU A 218 29.34 5.24 -5.62
CA GLU A 218 29.36 5.67 -4.22
C GLU A 218 27.96 6.09 -3.80
N PHE A 219 27.55 5.66 -2.62
CA PHE A 219 26.24 5.95 -2.05
C PHE A 219 26.39 6.47 -0.63
N ILE A 220 25.86 7.65 -0.37
CA ILE A 220 25.76 8.19 0.98
C ILE A 220 24.57 7.54 1.69
N VAL A 221 24.88 6.90 2.81
CA VAL A 221 23.91 6.30 3.72
C VAL A 221 23.88 7.12 5.01
N ASP A 222 22.70 7.55 5.43
CA ASP A 222 22.45 8.20 6.71
C ASP A 222 21.45 7.34 7.50
N LEU A 223 21.97 6.63 8.51
CA LEU A 223 21.20 5.69 9.32
C LEU A 223 20.29 6.39 10.34
N ASP A 224 20.63 7.61 10.74
CA ASP A 224 19.79 8.43 11.64
C ASP A 224 18.53 8.89 10.90
N LYS A 225 18.71 9.40 9.68
CA LYS A 225 17.60 9.85 8.82
C LYS A 225 16.90 8.72 8.07
N ARG A 226 17.46 7.51 8.11
CA ARG A 226 17.03 6.33 7.35
C ARG A 226 16.94 6.60 5.85
N THR A 227 18.01 7.17 5.30
CA THR A 227 18.10 7.53 3.87
C THR A 227 19.33 6.93 3.22
N CYS A 228 19.21 6.62 1.93
CA CYS A 228 20.32 6.26 1.07
C CYS A 228 20.16 6.95 -0.29
N ASP A 229 21.26 7.33 -0.93
CA ASP A 229 21.25 7.87 -2.29
C ASP A 229 20.60 6.91 -3.32
N CYS A 230 20.65 5.60 -3.08
CA CYS A 230 19.97 4.61 -3.94
C CYS A 230 18.44 4.66 -3.87
N SER A 231 17.90 5.47 -2.96
CA SER A 231 16.49 5.69 -2.68
C SER A 231 15.67 4.54 -2.11
N LYS A 232 16.10 3.29 -2.26
CA LYS A 232 15.36 2.13 -1.74
C LYS A 232 15.11 2.20 -0.24
N PHE A 233 16.06 2.69 0.57
CA PHE A 233 15.88 2.72 2.03
C PHE A 233 14.72 3.62 2.46
N GLN A 234 14.64 4.83 1.92
CA GLN A 234 13.50 5.71 2.23
C GLN A 234 12.20 5.29 1.56
N LEU A 235 12.25 4.61 0.41
CA LEU A 235 11.05 4.21 -0.34
C LEU A 235 10.41 2.96 0.25
N ASP A 236 11.19 1.91 0.47
CA ASP A 236 10.69 0.63 1.00
C ASP A 236 10.53 0.68 2.52
N GLU A 237 11.14 1.68 3.18
CA GLU A 237 11.26 1.78 4.64
C GLU A 237 11.82 0.51 5.31
N ILE A 238 12.57 -0.26 4.53
CA ILE A 238 13.39 -1.39 4.92
C ILE A 238 14.82 -1.06 4.45
N PRO A 239 15.85 -1.33 5.27
CA PRO A 239 17.25 -1.18 4.86
C PRO A 239 17.52 -1.75 3.46
N CYS A 240 18.05 -0.91 2.59
CA CYS A 240 18.62 -1.34 1.31
C CYS A 240 19.95 -2.06 1.54
N GLU A 241 20.51 -2.65 0.49
CA GLU A 241 21.78 -3.37 0.55
C GLU A 241 22.93 -2.48 1.08
N HIS A 242 22.97 -1.20 0.69
CA HIS A 242 23.96 -0.24 1.20
C HIS A 242 23.76 0.07 2.69
N ALA A 243 22.51 0.26 3.11
CA ALA A 243 22.17 0.50 4.50
C ALA A 243 22.47 -0.72 5.37
N ILE A 244 22.21 -1.94 4.89
CA ILE A 244 22.57 -3.18 5.58
C ILE A 244 24.08 -3.26 5.79
N ALA A 245 24.88 -2.94 4.77
CA ALA A 245 26.34 -2.91 4.90
C ALA A 245 26.80 -1.91 5.97
N ALA A 246 26.24 -0.69 5.96
CA ALA A 246 26.54 0.35 6.95
C ALA A 246 26.14 -0.08 8.37
N ILE A 247 24.94 -0.63 8.56
CA ILE A 247 24.44 -1.15 9.84
C ILE A 247 25.35 -2.27 10.37
N GLY A 248 25.76 -3.18 9.50
CA GLY A 248 26.68 -4.27 9.85
C GLY A 248 28.04 -3.76 10.32
N SER A 249 28.55 -2.66 9.75
CA SER A 249 29.83 -2.06 10.15
C SER A 249 29.86 -1.49 11.56
N ILE A 250 28.68 -1.20 12.13
CA ILE A 250 28.51 -0.74 13.51
C ILE A 250 27.93 -1.82 14.44
N TYR A 251 27.91 -3.08 14.00
CA TYR A 251 27.44 -4.24 14.74
C TYR A 251 26.01 -4.10 15.29
N GLN A 252 25.15 -3.39 14.56
CA GLN A 252 23.74 -3.22 14.92
C GLN A 252 22.86 -4.22 14.18
N LYS A 253 21.68 -4.50 14.76
CA LYS A 253 20.69 -5.38 14.14
C LYS A 253 19.97 -4.64 13.01
N THR A 254 19.94 -5.23 11.81
CA THR A 254 19.29 -4.63 10.63
C THR A 254 17.80 -4.38 10.81
N SER A 255 17.09 -5.30 11.46
CA SER A 255 15.64 -5.17 11.70
C SER A 255 15.27 -3.98 12.59
N ALA A 256 16.18 -3.48 13.42
CA ALA A 256 15.96 -2.28 14.23
C ALA A 256 15.80 -0.99 13.39
N PHE A 257 16.26 -1.02 12.13
CA PHE A 257 16.16 0.09 11.19
C PHE A 257 14.96 -0.02 10.24
N CYS A 258 14.15 -1.08 10.33
CA CYS A 258 12.89 -1.18 9.60
C CYS A 258 11.84 -0.20 10.13
N SER A 259 10.88 0.15 9.28
CA SER A 259 9.66 0.85 9.68
C SER A 259 8.84 0.04 10.66
N THR A 260 8.15 0.73 11.56
CA THR A 260 7.19 0.12 12.49
C THR A 260 6.06 -0.60 11.76
N TYR A 261 5.78 -0.24 10.51
CA TYR A 261 4.84 -0.94 9.63
C TYR A 261 5.16 -2.44 9.53
N TYR A 262 6.44 -2.80 9.46
CA TYR A 262 6.87 -4.20 9.35
C TYR A 262 6.93 -4.92 10.70
N SER A 263 6.70 -4.23 11.82
CA SER A 263 6.79 -4.85 13.14
C SER A 263 5.73 -5.92 13.35
N ARG A 264 6.09 -6.95 14.13
CA ARG A 264 5.16 -7.99 14.59
C ARG A 264 3.94 -7.38 15.29
N ASP A 265 4.16 -6.36 16.12
CA ASP A 265 3.08 -5.69 16.85
C ASP A 265 2.10 -4.98 15.92
N PHE A 266 2.59 -4.32 14.87
CA PHE A 266 1.73 -3.72 13.85
C PHE A 266 0.94 -4.79 13.08
N TRP A 267 1.59 -5.90 12.74
CA TRP A 267 0.95 -7.02 12.07
C TRP A 267 -0.17 -7.64 12.91
N LEU A 268 0.07 -7.87 14.20
CA LEU A 268 -0.94 -8.33 15.16
C LEU A 268 -2.12 -7.37 15.28
N LYS A 269 -1.85 -6.06 15.39
CA LYS A 269 -2.90 -5.04 15.43
C LYS A 269 -3.75 -5.04 14.17
N THR A 270 -3.14 -5.24 13.00
CA THR A 270 -3.83 -5.29 11.71
C THR A 270 -4.92 -6.38 11.69
N TYR A 271 -4.65 -7.55 12.28
CA TYR A 271 -5.59 -8.66 12.36
C TYR A 271 -6.27 -8.81 13.72
N GLY A 272 -6.19 -7.81 14.60
CA GLY A 272 -6.80 -7.88 15.95
C GLY A 272 -8.34 -7.86 15.93
N GLY A 273 -8.96 -7.42 14.84
CA GLY A 273 -10.41 -7.43 14.67
C GLY A 273 -10.98 -8.83 14.39
N GLN A 274 -12.26 -9.05 14.69
CA GLN A 274 -12.97 -10.28 14.36
C GLN A 274 -13.92 -10.04 13.18
N VAL A 275 -13.94 -10.97 12.24
CA VAL A 275 -14.94 -11.03 11.16
C VAL A 275 -15.93 -12.11 11.57
N ASN A 276 -17.12 -11.68 12.01
CA ASN A 276 -18.19 -12.57 12.45
C ASN A 276 -19.18 -12.76 11.32
N SER A 277 -19.75 -13.96 11.20
CA SER A 277 -20.85 -14.28 10.28
C SER A 277 -22.03 -13.32 10.45
N ILE A 278 -22.69 -12.96 9.35
CA ILE A 278 -23.97 -12.26 9.43
C ILE A 278 -24.97 -13.33 9.85
N GLY A 279 -25.57 -13.17 11.04
CA GLY A 279 -26.55 -14.13 11.56
C GLY A 279 -27.83 -14.16 10.71
N ASP A 280 -28.84 -14.91 11.15
CA ASP A 280 -30.07 -15.07 10.38
C ASP A 280 -30.77 -13.73 10.06
N SER A 281 -31.36 -13.62 8.87
CA SER A 281 -32.10 -12.42 8.43
C SER A 281 -33.19 -11.96 9.41
N THR A 282 -33.74 -12.87 10.20
CA THR A 282 -34.75 -12.61 11.24
C THR A 282 -34.25 -11.73 12.38
N ILE A 283 -32.93 -11.62 12.59
CA ILE A 283 -32.34 -10.78 13.64
C ILE A 283 -31.74 -9.48 13.09
N TRP A 284 -31.91 -9.19 11.80
CA TRP A 284 -31.35 -8.00 11.18
C TRP A 284 -32.14 -6.75 11.55
N VAL A 285 -31.45 -5.73 12.06
CA VAL A 285 -32.03 -4.40 12.24
C VAL A 285 -31.85 -3.63 10.93
N ILE A 286 -32.91 -3.60 10.11
CA ILE A 286 -32.91 -2.86 8.84
C ILE A 286 -33.17 -1.37 9.15
N PRO A 287 -32.25 -0.45 8.80
CA PRO A 287 -32.46 0.99 8.96
C PRO A 287 -33.69 1.48 8.19
N ASP A 288 -34.41 2.46 8.73
CA ASP A 288 -35.66 2.94 8.12
C ASP A 288 -35.46 3.59 6.75
N ASN A 289 -34.25 4.03 6.42
CA ASN A 289 -33.91 4.55 5.09
C ASN A 289 -33.66 3.46 4.04
N VAL A 290 -33.78 2.18 4.42
CA VAL A 290 -33.60 1.00 3.55
C VAL A 290 -34.89 0.18 3.41
N LYS A 291 -35.82 0.31 4.36
CA LYS A 291 -37.17 -0.26 4.28
C LYS A 291 -38.01 0.47 3.24
#